data_AF-A0A1I6ANW5-F1
#
_entry.id   AF-A0A1I6ANW5-F1
#
_cell.length_a   1.000
_cell.length_b   1.000
_cell.length_c   1.000
_cell.angle_alpha   90.00
_cell.angle_beta   90.00
_cell.angle_gamma   90.00
#
_symmetry.space_group_name_H-M   'P 1'
#
loop_
_entity.id
_entity.type
_entity.pdbx_description
1 polymer ?
#
loop_
_entity_poly.entity_id
_entity_poly.type
_entity_poly.pdbx_seq_one_letter_code
_entity_poly.pdbx_strand_id
1 'polypeptide(L)' 'MSNSQVMHPTIRKCLQHLEILDADDKTKQIVYMYMESLYKELTEVNLLPHENMERDQISN' A
#
# COMPACT_ATOMS: atom_id res chain seq x y z
N MET A 1 13.97 -16.71 0.81
CA MET A 1 12.66 -16.62 0.13
C MET A 1 12.17 -15.20 0.32
N SER A 2 12.06 -14.44 -0.76
CA SER A 2 11.73 -13.00 -0.73
C SER A 2 10.31 -12.82 -0.20
N ASN A 3 10.19 -12.22 0.99
CA ASN A 3 8.92 -11.69 1.49
C ASN A 3 8.46 -10.60 0.50
N SER A 4 7.65 -10.96 -0.49
CA SER A 4 6.89 -9.99 -1.28
C SER A 4 5.88 -9.37 -0.32
N GLN A 5 6.30 -8.30 0.34
CA GLN A 5 5.40 -7.45 1.11
C GLN A 5 4.28 -7.02 0.17
N VAL A 6 3.06 -7.49 0.45
CA VAL A 6 1.88 -7.21 -0.36
C VAL A 6 1.65 -5.71 -0.31
N MET A 7 1.82 -5.04 -1.45
CA MET A 7 1.61 -3.59 -1.56
C MET A 7 0.21 -3.22 -1.07
N HIS A 8 0.13 -2.22 -0.20
CA HIS A 8 -1.13 -1.75 0.35
C HIS A 8 -2.10 -1.32 -0.78
N PRO A 9 -3.39 -1.72 -0.74
CA PRO A 9 -4.33 -1.49 -1.84
C PRO A 9 -4.51 -0.01 -2.21
N THR A 10 -4.40 0.91 -1.25
CA THR A 10 -4.45 2.36 -1.53
C THR A 10 -3.24 2.82 -2.33
N ILE A 11 -2.04 2.32 -2.01
CA ILE A 11 -0.81 2.65 -2.73
C ILE A 11 -0.92 2.15 -4.17
N ARG A 12 -1.39 0.91 -4.35
CA ARG A 12 -1.64 0.34 -5.69
C ARG A 12 -2.61 1.21 -6.51
N LYS A 13 -3.76 1.60 -5.93
CA LYS A 13 -4.72 2.48 -6.63
C LYS A 13 -4.12 3.83 -6.99
N CYS A 14 -3.30 4.41 -6.10
CA CYS A 14 -2.63 5.67 -6.38
C CYS A 14 -1.69 5.54 -7.59
N LEU A 15 -0.85 4.51 -7.63
CA LEU A 15 0.04 4.26 -8.77
C LEU A 15 -0.72 4.01 -10.08
N GLN A 16 -1.83 3.28 -10.04
CA GLN A 16 -2.69 3.10 -11.23
C GLN A 16 -3.26 4.42 -11.75
N HIS A 17 -3.63 5.35 -10.87
CA HIS A 17 -4.06 6.69 -11.31
C HIS A 17 -2.91 7.50 -11.90
N LEU A 18 -1.70 7.36 -11.38
CA LEU A 18 -0.52 8.03 -11.94
C LEU A 18 -0.18 7.50 -13.35
N GLU A 19 -0.44 6.23 -13.65
CA GLU A 19 -0.35 5.70 -15.02
C GLU A 19 -1.36 6.37 -15.95
N ILE A 20 -2.60 6.56 -15.51
CA ILE A 20 -3.65 7.26 -16.30
C ILE A 20 -3.26 8.72 -16.56
N LEU A 21 -2.56 9.35 -15.63
CA LEU A 21 -2.07 10.73 -15.75
C LEU A 21 -0.76 10.85 -16.55
N ASP A 22 -0.25 9.74 -17.10
CA ASP A 22 1.04 9.65 -17.80
C ASP A 22 2.20 10.24 -16.98
N ALA A 23 2.15 10.04 -15.66
CA ALA A 23 3.23 10.45 -14.79
C ALA A 23 4.49 9.63 -15.08
N ASP A 24 5.65 10.26 -15.01
CA ASP A 24 6.92 9.57 -15.20
C ASP A 24 7.22 8.58 -14.05
N ASP A 25 8.12 7.65 -14.30
CA ASP A 25 8.46 6.58 -13.34
C ASP A 25 9.13 7.11 -12.07
N LYS A 26 9.88 8.22 -12.17
CA LYS A 26 10.50 8.85 -11.00
C LYS A 26 9.43 9.44 -10.09
N THR A 27 8.40 10.05 -10.65
CA THR A 27 7.23 10.56 -9.91
C THR A 27 6.49 9.42 -9.21
N LYS A 28 6.22 8.31 -9.92
CA LYS A 28 5.59 7.10 -9.32
C LYS A 28 6.43 6.54 -8.17
N GLN A 29 7.74 6.46 -8.34
CA GLN A 29 8.67 5.96 -7.31
C GLN A 29 8.67 6.86 -6.06
N ILE A 30 8.72 8.18 -6.24
CA ILE A 30 8.68 9.14 -5.12
C ILE A 30 7.36 9.00 -4.35
N VAL A 31 6.23 8.93 -5.06
CA VAL A 31 4.91 8.77 -4.43
C VAL A 31 4.83 7.44 -3.67
N TYR A 32 5.28 6.34 -4.27
CA TYR A 32 5.34 5.04 -3.60
C TYR A 32 6.13 5.12 -2.30
N MET A 33 7.35 5.66 -2.35
CA MET A 33 8.22 5.77 -1.16
C MET A 33 7.56 6.62 -0.07
N TYR A 34 6.95 7.75 -0.43
CA TYR A 34 6.30 8.62 0.53
C TYR A 34 5.09 7.96 1.20
N MET A 35 4.22 7.31 0.41
CA MET A 35 3.05 6.61 0.97
C MET A 35 3.44 5.38 1.81
N GLU A 36 4.50 4.67 1.42
CA GLU A 36 5.04 3.55 2.20
C GLU A 36 5.59 4.03 3.55
N SER A 37 6.36 5.13 3.57
CA SER A 37 6.84 5.76 4.80
C SER A 37 5.69 6.18 5.72
N LEU A 38 4.68 6.86 5.18
CA LEU A 38 3.48 7.24 5.95
C LEU A 38 2.76 6.02 6.54
N TYR A 39 2.61 4.95 5.75
CA TYR A 39 1.98 3.73 6.24
C TYR A 39 2.79 3.11 7.38
N LYS A 40 4.12 3.01 7.22
CA LYS A 40 5.03 2.50 8.25
C LYS A 40 4.94 3.32 9.53
N GLU A 41 5.02 4.65 9.43
CA GLU A 41 4.87 5.56 10.57
C GLU A 41 3.53 5.35 11.31
N LEU A 42 2.43 5.21 10.57
CA LEU A 42 1.12 4.94 11.18
C LEU A 42 1.03 3.57 11.87
N THR A 43 1.69 2.56 11.32
CA THR A 43 1.77 1.22 11.94
C THR A 43 2.75 1.16 13.10
N GLU A 44 3.84 1.93 13.08
CA GLU A 44 4.84 1.96 14.15
C GLU A 44 4.38 2.85 15.32
N VAL A 45 3.65 3.93 15.05
CA VAL A 45 3.03 4.78 16.07
C VAL A 45 1.83 4.07 16.73
N ASN A 46 1.15 3.17 16.03
CA ASN A 46 0.12 2.30 16.59
C ASN A 46 0.70 0.96 17.05
N LEU A 47 1.28 0.91 18.26
CA LEU A 47 1.79 -0.30 18.92
C LEU A 47 0.70 -1.35 19.29
N LEU A 48 -0.29 -1.67 18.45
CA LEU A 48 -1.20 -2.80 18.64
C LEU A 48 -1.55 -3.50 17.32
N PRO A 49 -1.75 -4.84 17.36
CA PRO A 49 -1.60 -5.71 16.21
C PRO A 49 -2.75 -5.47 15.22
N HIS A 50 -2.39 -5.10 14.00
CA HIS A 50 -3.34 -5.13 12.90
C HIS A 50 -3.58 -6.60 12.54
N GLU A 51 -4.58 -7.20 13.17
CA GLU A 51 -5.14 -8.47 12.72
C GLU A 51 -5.50 -8.34 11.25
N ASN A 52 -5.16 -9.39 10.50
CA ASN A 52 -5.46 -9.51 9.09
C ASN A 52 -6.96 -9.32 8.90
N MET A 53 -7.36 -8.25 8.22
CA MET A 53 -8.73 -8.05 7.77
C MET A 53 -8.97 -9.02 6.60
N GLU A 54 -9.13 -10.31 6.92
CA GLU A 54 -9.72 -11.29 6.02
C GLU A 54 -11.16 -10.85 5.77
N ARG A 55 -11.38 -10.31 4.56
CA ARG A 55 -12.70 -9.97 4.07
C ARG A 55 -13.50 -11.24 3.95
N ASP A 56 -14.65 -11.23 4.62
CA ASP A 56 -15.81 -12.11 4.46
C ASP A 56 -15.79 -12.89 3.14
N GLN A 57 -15.55 -14.20 3.22
CA GLN A 57 -16.25 -15.14 2.35
C GLN A 57 -17.48 -15.64 3.12
N ILE A 58 -18.51 -14.79 3.14
CA ILE A 58 -19.89 -15.26 3.26
C ILE A 58 -20.18 -15.96 1.94
N SER A 59 -20.25 -17.29 1.94
CA SER A 59 -20.99 -18.08 0.95
C SER A 59 -21.26 -19.48 1.49
N ASN A 60 -22.52 -19.67 1.88
CA ASN A 60 -23.29 -20.90 2.14
C ASN A 60 -22.71 -22.02 3.01
#